data_AF-A0A154MED6-F1
#
_entry.id   AF-A0A154MED6-F1
#
_cell.length_a   1.000
_cell.length_b   1.000
_cell.length_c   1.000
_cell.angle_alpha   90.00
_cell.angle_beta   90.00
_cell.angle_gamma   90.00
#
_symmetry.space_group_name_H-M   'P 1'
#
loop_
_entity.id
_entity.type
_entity.pdbx_description
1 polymer ?
#
loop_
_entity_poly.entity_id
_entity_poly.type
_entity_poly.pdbx_seq_one_letter_code
_entity_poly.pdbx_strand_id
1 'polypeptide(L)'
;MSDGSSIEWTEATWNPTTGCDRVSTGCDHCYALTLAKRLKAMGSAKYQTDGDPRTSGPGFGVATHAAALGEPFRWRHPRLVFVNSMSDLFHAKVPVEFIRRVFAVMEATPQHTYQVLTKRSRRIRRLASSLDWPPNLWLGVSVEDERVAYRIDDLREVPAAVRFLSCEPLLGPLPKLDLAGIGWVIVGGESGPHARPMAPEWATEIRDQCQQDDVAFFFKQWGGRTPKAGGRDLDGRTWDEMPSRVVTAA
;
A
#
# COMPACT_ATOMS: atom_id res chain seq x y z
N MET A 1 -16.46 -7.13 -2.81
CA MET A 1 -16.67 -6.90 -4.26
C MET A 1 -15.70 -5.81 -4.65
N SER A 2 -14.67 -6.16 -5.43
CA SER A 2 -13.46 -5.35 -5.69
C SER A 2 -13.07 -5.34 -7.17
N ASP A 3 -14.05 -5.58 -8.04
CA ASP A 3 -13.85 -5.55 -9.48
C ASP A 3 -14.03 -4.11 -9.97
N GLY A 4 -12.92 -3.38 -10.13
CA GLY A 4 -12.88 -1.95 -10.42
C GLY A 4 -12.45 -1.11 -9.20
N SER A 5 -11.13 -1.01 -8.97
CA SER A 5 -10.57 -0.09 -7.97
C SER A 5 -10.65 1.36 -8.46
N SER A 6 -10.96 2.29 -7.55
CA SER A 6 -10.87 3.74 -7.82
C SER A 6 -9.47 4.31 -7.56
N ILE A 7 -8.54 3.47 -7.06
CA ILE A 7 -7.15 3.83 -6.77
C ILE A 7 -6.35 3.80 -8.07
N GLU A 8 -5.66 4.88 -8.38
CA GLU A 8 -5.13 5.21 -9.70
C GLU A 8 -4.08 4.22 -10.22
N TRP A 9 -3.36 3.56 -9.31
CA TRP A 9 -2.23 2.68 -9.62
C TRP A 9 -2.57 1.18 -9.53
N THR A 10 -3.85 0.80 -9.37
CA THR A 10 -4.28 -0.61 -9.28
C THR A 10 -5.63 -0.84 -9.96
N GLU A 11 -5.87 -2.07 -10.41
CA GLU A 11 -7.08 -2.44 -11.15
C GLU A 11 -8.13 -3.06 -10.22
N ALA A 12 -7.68 -3.80 -9.21
CA ALA A 12 -8.53 -4.45 -8.21
C ALA A 12 -7.99 -4.27 -6.79
N THR A 13 -8.82 -4.56 -5.80
CA THR A 13 -8.38 -4.69 -4.39
C THR A 13 -8.68 -6.09 -3.86
N TRP A 14 -7.85 -6.57 -2.95
CA TRP A 14 -8.08 -7.84 -2.27
C TRP A 14 -7.84 -7.66 -0.78
N ASN A 15 -8.84 -7.95 0.05
CA ASN A 15 -8.77 -7.70 1.49
C ASN A 15 -8.94 -9.02 2.29
N PRO A 16 -7.89 -9.85 2.35
CA PRO A 16 -7.84 -11.02 3.22
C PRO A 16 -7.75 -10.66 4.72
N THR A 17 -7.41 -9.42 5.07
CA THR A 17 -7.54 -8.89 6.44
C THR A 17 -8.30 -7.56 6.47
N THR A 18 -8.83 -7.20 7.64
CA THR A 18 -9.34 -5.85 7.95
C THR A 18 -8.69 -5.33 9.22
N GLY A 19 -8.63 -4.00 9.37
CA GLY A 19 -8.12 -3.32 10.56
C GLY A 19 -6.61 -3.15 10.61
N CYS A 20 -6.17 -2.15 11.37
CA CYS A 20 -4.76 -1.84 11.64
C CYS A 20 -4.69 -0.84 12.80
N ASP A 21 -3.58 -0.80 13.52
CA ASP A 21 -3.27 0.26 14.49
C ASP A 21 -2.43 1.38 13.88
N ARG A 22 -2.69 2.64 14.30
CA ARG A 22 -1.84 3.80 14.00
C ARG A 22 -0.40 3.56 14.48
N VAL A 23 0.58 3.84 13.63
CA VAL A 23 2.03 3.65 13.93
C VAL A 23 2.91 4.85 13.61
N SER A 24 2.37 5.88 12.96
CA SER A 24 3.08 7.10 12.61
C SER A 24 2.11 8.23 12.29
N THR A 25 2.65 9.43 12.09
CA THR A 25 1.90 10.66 11.73
C THR A 25 1.14 10.54 10.42
N GLY A 26 1.60 9.68 9.50
CA GLY A 26 0.86 9.32 8.28
C GLY A 26 -0.49 8.64 8.54
N CYS A 27 -0.76 8.19 9.77
CA CYS A 27 -2.02 7.53 10.13
C CYS A 27 -3.03 8.46 10.81
N ASP A 28 -2.68 9.70 11.14
CA ASP A 28 -3.51 10.60 11.95
C ASP A 28 -4.86 10.92 11.29
N HIS A 29 -4.91 11.00 9.96
CA HIS A 29 -6.13 11.23 9.18
C HIS A 29 -6.48 10.05 8.27
N CYS A 30 -6.19 8.82 8.70
CA CYS A 30 -6.39 7.61 7.90
C CYS A 30 -7.87 7.45 7.46
N TYR A 31 -8.11 7.48 6.14
CA TYR A 31 -9.45 7.31 5.56
C TYR A 31 -10.12 6.00 5.98
N ALA A 32 -9.33 4.96 6.22
CA ALA A 32 -9.83 3.62 6.52
C ALA A 32 -10.58 3.57 7.86
N LEU A 33 -10.22 4.42 8.83
CA LEU A 33 -10.95 4.54 10.10
C LEU A 33 -12.39 5.03 9.88
N THR A 34 -12.55 6.09 9.09
CA THR A 34 -13.86 6.67 8.76
C THR A 34 -14.72 5.67 7.98
N LEU A 35 -14.12 5.01 6.98
CA LEU A 35 -14.83 4.03 6.17
C LEU A 35 -15.21 2.77 6.97
N ALA A 36 -14.33 2.28 7.84
CA ALA A 36 -14.62 1.13 8.71
C ALA A 36 -15.77 1.42 9.68
N LYS A 37 -15.79 2.60 10.31
CA LYS A 37 -16.91 3.04 11.15
C LYS A 37 -18.25 3.01 10.40
N ARG A 38 -18.25 3.49 9.15
CA ARG A 38 -19.43 3.46 8.27
C ARG A 38 -19.84 2.03 7.92
N LEU A 39 -18.89 1.19 7.50
CA LEU A 39 -19.16 -0.21 7.13
C LEU A 39 -19.68 -1.02 8.31
N LYS A 40 -19.19 -0.78 9.52
CA LYS A 40 -19.74 -1.35 10.76
C LYS A 40 -21.20 -0.95 10.93
N ALA A 41 -21.51 0.34 10.87
CA ALA A 41 -22.87 0.86 11.02
C ALA A 41 -23.84 0.31 9.96
N MET A 42 -23.32 -0.01 8.76
CA MET A 42 -24.08 -0.67 7.68
C MET A 42 -24.23 -2.20 7.87
N GLY A 43 -23.71 -2.78 8.94
CA GLY A 43 -23.80 -4.22 9.22
C GLY A 43 -22.84 -5.09 8.40
N SER A 44 -21.78 -4.52 7.81
CA SER A 44 -20.82 -5.30 7.04
C SER A 44 -20.06 -6.29 7.93
N ALA A 45 -20.16 -7.59 7.61
CA ALA A 45 -19.61 -8.67 8.44
C ALA A 45 -18.10 -8.52 8.74
N LYS A 46 -17.29 -8.13 7.73
CA LYS A 46 -15.82 -7.98 7.88
C LYS A 46 -15.39 -6.83 8.81
N TYR A 47 -16.31 -5.94 9.18
CA TYR A 47 -16.04 -4.70 9.94
C TYR A 47 -16.77 -4.65 11.28
N GLN A 48 -17.18 -5.81 11.81
CA GLN A 48 -17.82 -5.86 13.14
C GLN A 48 -16.82 -5.90 14.30
N THR A 49 -15.54 -6.21 14.03
CA THR A 49 -14.47 -6.21 15.03
C THR A 49 -14.01 -4.78 15.33
N ASP A 50 -14.18 -4.35 16.57
CA ASP A 50 -13.67 -3.05 17.04
C ASP A 50 -12.19 -3.15 17.40
N GLY A 51 -11.46 -2.06 17.18
CA GLY A 51 -10.06 -1.96 17.59
C GLY A 51 -9.89 -1.23 18.94
N ASP A 52 -8.66 -0.81 19.23
CA ASP A 52 -8.36 0.02 20.39
C ASP A 52 -8.84 1.47 20.14
N PRO A 53 -9.71 2.04 21.00
CA PRO A 53 -10.22 3.41 20.82
C PRO A 53 -9.13 4.48 20.59
N ARG A 54 -7.91 4.25 21.05
CA ARG A 54 -6.77 5.16 20.91
C ARG A 54 -6.05 5.05 19.57
N THR A 55 -6.13 3.91 18.88
CA THR A 55 -5.38 3.65 17.64
C THR A 55 -6.25 3.19 16.48
N SER A 56 -7.23 2.31 16.74
CA SER A 56 -8.08 1.65 15.76
C SER A 56 -9.53 1.67 16.25
N GLY A 57 -10.33 2.60 15.74
CA GLY A 57 -11.69 2.85 16.24
C GLY A 57 -12.72 1.77 15.89
N PRO A 58 -14.02 2.12 15.95
CA PRO A 58 -15.11 1.19 15.65
C PRO A 58 -14.97 0.55 14.26
N GLY A 59 -15.08 -0.78 14.23
CA GLY A 59 -15.03 -1.61 13.02
C GLY A 59 -13.65 -1.75 12.38
N PHE A 60 -12.59 -1.21 12.99
CA PHE A 60 -11.23 -1.23 12.46
C PHE A 60 -10.26 -2.10 13.30
N GLY A 61 -10.80 -3.03 14.07
CA GLY A 61 -10.01 -4.05 14.75
C GLY A 61 -9.43 -5.06 13.77
N VAL A 62 -8.24 -5.57 14.08
CA VAL A 62 -7.51 -6.50 13.19
C VAL A 62 -8.21 -7.84 13.15
N ALA A 63 -8.59 -8.28 11.96
CA ALA A 63 -9.23 -9.57 11.72
C ALA A 63 -8.75 -10.21 10.41
N THR A 64 -8.68 -11.54 10.39
CA THR A 64 -8.35 -12.35 9.21
C THR A 64 -9.61 -12.95 8.60
N HIS A 65 -9.68 -13.00 7.26
CA HIS A 65 -10.85 -13.47 6.52
C HIS A 65 -10.49 -14.67 5.65
N ALA A 66 -10.52 -15.88 6.21
CA ALA A 66 -10.16 -17.10 5.47
C ALA A 66 -11.01 -17.30 4.19
N ALA A 67 -12.31 -16.93 4.23
CA ALA A 67 -13.20 -17.00 3.08
C ALA A 67 -12.76 -16.10 1.91
N ALA A 68 -11.99 -15.04 2.18
CA ALA A 68 -11.48 -14.13 1.17
C ALA A 68 -10.29 -14.71 0.39
N LEU A 69 -9.65 -15.77 0.88
CA LEU A 69 -8.50 -16.39 0.21
C LEU A 69 -8.87 -17.02 -1.14
N GLY A 70 -10.13 -17.41 -1.32
CA GLY A 70 -10.64 -17.93 -2.58
C GLY A 70 -10.98 -16.86 -3.62
N GLU A 71 -10.92 -15.56 -3.29
CA GLU A 71 -11.32 -14.49 -4.20
C GLU A 71 -10.44 -14.44 -5.47
N PRO A 72 -9.10 -14.51 -5.40
CA PRO A 72 -8.27 -14.35 -6.59
C PRO A 72 -8.41 -15.47 -7.63
N PHE A 73 -8.65 -16.71 -7.19
CA PHE A 73 -8.89 -17.85 -8.09
C PHE A 73 -10.11 -17.69 -9.00
N ARG A 74 -11.00 -16.74 -8.70
CA ARG A 74 -12.21 -16.49 -9.50
C ARG A 74 -11.98 -15.47 -10.61
N TRP A 75 -10.85 -14.78 -10.62
CA TRP A 75 -10.54 -13.76 -11.62
C TRP A 75 -9.90 -14.39 -12.85
N ARG A 76 -10.62 -14.31 -13.99
CA ARG A 76 -10.19 -14.94 -15.25
C ARG A 76 -9.12 -14.16 -16.02
N HIS A 77 -9.10 -12.83 -15.85
CA HIS A 77 -8.18 -11.96 -16.58
C HIS A 77 -7.03 -11.51 -15.67
N PRO A 78 -5.80 -11.37 -16.21
CA PRO A 78 -4.69 -10.75 -15.51
C PRO A 78 -5.09 -9.43 -14.87
N ARG A 79 -4.61 -9.20 -13.64
CA ARG A 79 -4.96 -8.02 -12.83
C ARG A 79 -3.76 -7.55 -12.05
N LEU A 80 -3.68 -6.24 -11.89
CA LEU A 80 -2.87 -5.60 -10.89
C LEU A 80 -3.72 -5.38 -9.63
N VAL A 81 -3.33 -6.02 -8.52
CA VAL A 81 -4.17 -6.20 -7.33
C VAL A 81 -3.53 -5.56 -6.12
N PHE A 82 -4.16 -4.53 -5.56
CA PHE A 82 -3.74 -3.96 -4.28
C PHE A 82 -4.30 -4.77 -3.11
N VAL A 83 -3.40 -5.30 -2.30
CA VAL A 83 -3.72 -6.14 -1.15
C VAL A 83 -3.85 -5.28 0.09
N ASN A 84 -4.93 -5.50 0.85
CA ASN A 84 -5.19 -4.86 2.13
C ASN A 84 -5.37 -3.34 2.04
N SER A 85 -6.22 -2.87 1.13
CA SER A 85 -6.64 -1.46 1.08
C SER A 85 -7.36 -0.96 2.34
N MET A 86 -7.75 -1.85 3.25
CA MET A 86 -8.42 -1.55 4.51
C MET A 86 -7.75 -2.23 5.73
N SER A 87 -6.46 -2.56 5.63
CA SER A 87 -5.67 -3.13 6.72
C SER A 87 -4.15 -3.04 6.46
N ASP A 88 -3.33 -3.65 7.31
CA ASP A 88 -1.90 -3.87 7.07
C ASP A 88 -1.62 -5.36 7.26
N LEU A 89 -1.17 -6.07 6.21
CA LEU A 89 -0.96 -7.53 6.26
C LEU A 89 0.07 -7.92 7.33
N PHE A 90 1.02 -7.04 7.59
CA PHE A 90 2.10 -7.26 8.57
C PHE A 90 1.75 -6.66 9.94
N HIS A 91 0.48 -6.41 10.24
CA HIS A 91 0.05 -6.05 11.59
C HIS A 91 0.33 -7.16 12.61
N ALA A 92 0.95 -6.85 13.76
CA ALA A 92 1.43 -7.84 14.75
C ALA A 92 0.42 -8.94 15.14
N LYS A 93 -0.88 -8.60 15.14
CA LYS A 93 -2.01 -9.53 15.41
C LYS A 93 -2.37 -10.47 14.25
N VAL A 94 -1.85 -10.25 13.04
CA VAL A 94 -2.00 -11.18 11.90
C VAL A 94 -1.00 -12.32 12.09
N PRO A 95 -1.44 -13.59 12.22
CA PRO A 95 -0.56 -14.74 12.38
C PRO A 95 0.32 -14.94 11.15
N VAL A 96 1.59 -15.34 11.36
CA VAL A 96 2.54 -15.63 10.26
C VAL A 96 1.98 -16.70 9.32
N GLU A 97 1.31 -17.73 9.86
CA GLU A 97 0.66 -18.77 9.05
C GLU A 97 -0.44 -18.22 8.13
N PHE A 98 -1.13 -17.15 8.54
CA PHE A 98 -2.10 -16.51 7.65
C PHE A 98 -1.40 -15.74 6.53
N ILE A 99 -0.26 -15.10 6.81
CA ILE A 99 0.56 -14.42 5.80
C ILE A 99 1.07 -15.44 4.77
N ARG A 100 1.58 -16.60 5.21
CA ARG A 100 1.97 -17.70 4.32
C ARG A 100 0.83 -18.13 3.41
N ARG A 101 -0.38 -18.29 3.95
CA ARG A 101 -1.56 -18.65 3.14
C ARG A 101 -1.91 -17.57 2.13
N VAL A 102 -1.78 -16.30 2.48
CA VAL A 102 -1.99 -15.18 1.55
C VAL A 102 -0.95 -15.22 0.42
N PHE A 103 0.33 -15.44 0.74
CA PHE A 103 1.40 -15.55 -0.26
C PHE A 103 1.24 -16.79 -1.15
N ALA A 104 0.81 -17.93 -0.60
CA ALA A 104 0.52 -19.14 -1.37
C ALA A 104 -0.61 -18.91 -2.40
N VAL A 105 -1.61 -18.08 -2.08
CA VAL A 105 -2.62 -17.69 -3.07
C VAL A 105 -2.00 -16.85 -4.19
N MET A 106 -1.10 -15.90 -3.85
CA MET A 106 -0.42 -15.09 -4.87
C MET A 106 0.39 -15.96 -5.81
N GLU A 107 1.18 -16.88 -5.26
CA GLU A 107 1.97 -17.84 -6.04
C GLU A 107 1.09 -18.73 -6.93
N ALA A 108 -0.01 -19.25 -6.39
CA ALA A 108 -0.94 -20.12 -7.12
C ALA A 108 -1.80 -19.39 -8.16
N THR A 109 -1.69 -18.06 -8.27
CA THR A 109 -2.41 -17.24 -9.25
C THR A 109 -1.44 -16.32 -10.01
N PRO A 110 -0.47 -16.89 -10.74
CA PRO A 110 0.66 -16.14 -11.31
C PRO A 110 0.23 -15.16 -12.42
N GLN A 111 -0.96 -15.33 -12.99
CA GLN A 111 -1.54 -14.38 -13.95
C GLN A 111 -1.84 -13.00 -13.33
N HIS A 112 -1.88 -12.86 -12.01
CA HIS A 112 -2.07 -11.58 -11.33
C HIS A 112 -0.75 -11.06 -10.75
N THR A 113 -0.62 -9.74 -10.68
CA THR A 113 0.45 -9.06 -9.96
C THR A 113 -0.11 -8.45 -8.68
N TYR A 114 0.50 -8.75 -7.54
CA TYR A 114 0.03 -8.32 -6.23
C TYR A 114 0.90 -7.21 -5.67
N GLN A 115 0.28 -6.11 -5.27
CA GLN A 115 0.93 -5.01 -4.57
C GLN A 115 0.57 -5.09 -3.09
N VAL A 116 1.57 -5.28 -2.24
CA VAL A 116 1.40 -5.27 -0.79
C VAL A 116 2.12 -4.04 -0.24
N LEU A 117 1.40 -3.19 0.49
CA LEU A 117 1.95 -1.98 1.12
C LEU A 117 1.87 -2.10 2.64
N THR A 118 2.92 -1.67 3.34
CA THR A 118 2.93 -1.67 4.82
C THR A 118 3.67 -0.49 5.43
N LYS A 119 3.32 -0.14 6.67
CA LYS A 119 4.10 0.78 7.52
C LYS A 119 4.98 0.05 8.54
N ARG A 120 5.00 -1.29 8.50
CA ARG A 120 5.60 -2.17 9.50
C ARG A 120 6.88 -2.85 8.97
N SER A 121 7.76 -2.04 8.37
CA SER A 121 9.00 -2.46 7.71
C SER A 121 9.86 -3.43 8.53
N ARG A 122 10.09 -3.11 9.82
CA ARG A 122 10.86 -3.95 10.74
C ARG A 122 10.29 -5.36 10.88
N ARG A 123 8.96 -5.50 10.84
CA ARG A 123 8.34 -6.82 10.95
C ARG A 123 8.54 -7.60 9.66
N ILE A 124 8.39 -6.98 8.49
CA ILE A 124 8.59 -7.70 7.24
C ILE A 124 10.06 -8.09 7.04
N ARG A 125 11.00 -7.22 7.41
CA ARG A 125 12.43 -7.56 7.48
C ARG A 125 12.70 -8.79 8.35
N ARG A 126 12.15 -8.85 9.57
CA ARG A 126 12.32 -10.00 10.48
C ARG A 126 11.71 -11.29 9.94
N LEU A 127 10.62 -11.19 9.18
CA LEU A 127 9.93 -12.35 8.61
C LEU A 127 10.50 -12.77 7.25
N ALA A 128 11.34 -11.95 6.62
CA ALA A 128 11.78 -12.12 5.24
C ALA A 128 12.38 -13.50 4.96
N SER A 129 13.28 -13.98 5.82
CA SER A 129 13.93 -15.29 5.69
C SER A 129 13.01 -16.49 5.98
N SER A 130 11.82 -16.23 6.55
CA SER A 130 10.86 -17.27 6.89
C SER A 130 9.71 -17.37 5.89
N LEU A 131 9.57 -16.42 4.97
CA LEU A 131 8.50 -16.39 3.98
C LEU A 131 9.06 -16.71 2.59
N ASP A 132 8.25 -17.39 1.78
CA ASP A 132 8.52 -17.56 0.36
C ASP A 132 8.04 -16.31 -0.38
N TRP A 133 8.80 -15.84 -1.38
CA TRP A 133 8.55 -14.57 -2.06
C TRP A 133 8.17 -14.81 -3.52
N PRO A 134 6.86 -14.84 -3.85
CA PRO A 134 6.41 -15.12 -5.21
C PRO A 134 6.91 -14.05 -6.19
N PRO A 135 7.27 -14.41 -7.43
CA PRO A 135 7.78 -13.46 -8.43
C PRO A 135 6.75 -12.42 -8.85
N ASN A 136 5.45 -12.70 -8.65
CA ASN A 136 4.34 -11.79 -8.91
C ASN A 136 3.92 -10.94 -7.70
N LEU A 137 4.73 -10.93 -6.62
CA LEU A 137 4.53 -10.10 -5.44
C LEU A 137 5.45 -8.87 -5.47
N TRP A 138 4.84 -7.69 -5.49
CA TRP A 138 5.47 -6.40 -5.31
C TRP A 138 5.25 -5.94 -3.87
N LEU A 139 6.33 -5.64 -3.16
CA LEU A 139 6.27 -5.21 -1.76
C LEU A 139 6.69 -3.76 -1.66
N GLY A 140 5.92 -2.96 -0.94
CA GLY A 140 6.28 -1.59 -0.66
C GLY A 140 6.11 -1.19 0.79
N VAL A 141 6.78 -0.09 1.12
CA VAL A 141 6.65 0.59 2.41
C VAL A 141 6.13 2.00 2.21
N SER A 142 5.31 2.49 3.14
CA SER A 142 4.98 3.92 3.14
C SER A 142 6.10 4.74 3.79
N VAL A 143 6.47 5.85 3.17
CA VAL A 143 7.50 6.79 3.65
C VAL A 143 6.93 8.21 3.63
N GLU A 144 6.29 8.62 4.71
CA GLU A 144 5.65 9.95 4.79
C GLU A 144 6.62 11.13 4.93
N ASP A 145 7.82 10.93 5.50
CA ASP A 145 8.87 11.94 5.70
C ASP A 145 10.16 11.29 6.22
N GLU A 146 11.22 12.08 6.42
CA GLU A 146 12.55 11.61 6.86
C GLU A 146 12.54 10.81 8.17
N ARG A 147 11.59 11.05 9.08
CA ARG A 147 11.51 10.35 10.39
C ARG A 147 11.28 8.85 10.21
N VAL A 148 10.74 8.45 9.06
CA VAL A 148 10.44 7.06 8.73
C VAL A 148 11.23 6.55 7.53
N ALA A 149 12.22 7.30 7.04
CA ALA A 149 13.07 6.90 5.91
C ALA A 149 13.80 5.56 6.16
N TYR A 150 14.06 5.20 7.42
CA TYR A 150 14.62 3.88 7.80
C TYR A 150 13.81 2.68 7.27
N ARG A 151 12.53 2.87 6.91
CA ARG A 151 11.70 1.82 6.31
C ARG A 151 12.23 1.38 4.96
N ILE A 152 12.94 2.25 4.23
CA ILE A 152 13.56 1.96 2.95
C ILE A 152 14.67 0.93 3.15
N ASP A 153 15.56 1.16 4.13
CA ASP A 153 16.62 0.21 4.47
C ASP A 153 16.07 -1.15 4.85
N ASP A 154 15.04 -1.17 5.69
CA ASP A 154 14.37 -2.42 6.07
C ASP A 154 13.76 -3.16 4.86
N LEU A 155 13.22 -2.42 3.87
CA LEU A 155 12.64 -3.01 2.66
C LEU A 155 13.70 -3.61 1.74
N ARG A 156 14.87 -2.99 1.61
CA ARG A 156 15.97 -3.48 0.76
C ARG A 156 16.48 -4.86 1.19
N GLU A 157 16.37 -5.20 2.47
CA GLU A 157 16.72 -6.52 3.01
C GLU A 157 15.68 -7.62 2.72
N VAL A 158 14.52 -7.27 2.14
CA VAL A 158 13.45 -8.23 1.84
C VAL A 158 13.58 -8.69 0.39
N PRO A 159 13.56 -10.01 0.07
CA PRO A 159 13.79 -10.50 -1.29
C PRO A 159 12.52 -10.48 -2.17
N ALA A 160 11.78 -9.37 -2.19
CA ALA A 160 10.64 -9.19 -3.10
C ALA A 160 11.11 -8.91 -4.53
N ALA A 161 10.37 -9.41 -5.52
CA ALA A 161 10.71 -9.25 -6.94
C ALA A 161 10.69 -7.77 -7.39
N VAL A 162 9.74 -7.00 -6.87
CA VAL A 162 9.72 -5.54 -6.98
C VAL A 162 9.57 -4.96 -5.58
N ARG A 163 10.44 -4.00 -5.26
CA ARG A 163 10.35 -3.17 -4.05
C ARG A 163 9.88 -1.79 -4.46
N PHE A 164 8.90 -1.23 -3.77
CA PHE A 164 8.40 0.11 -4.09
C PHE A 164 8.21 0.99 -2.85
N LEU A 165 8.27 2.29 -3.06
CA LEU A 165 7.98 3.27 -2.02
C LEU A 165 6.63 3.91 -2.30
N SER A 166 5.79 4.00 -1.27
CA SER A 166 4.61 4.86 -1.30
C SER A 166 4.90 6.05 -0.40
N CYS A 167 5.35 7.15 -0.99
CA CYS A 167 5.53 8.42 -0.33
C CYS A 167 4.15 9.08 -0.12
N GLU A 168 3.30 8.41 0.68
CA GLU A 168 1.88 8.75 0.89
C GLU A 168 1.36 8.49 2.33
N PRO A 169 0.65 9.47 2.91
CA PRO A 169 0.66 10.87 2.48
C PRO A 169 2.09 11.43 2.61
N LEU A 170 2.55 12.20 1.63
CA LEU A 170 3.83 12.92 1.76
C LEU A 170 3.63 14.12 2.69
N LEU A 171 4.28 14.09 3.85
CA LEU A 171 4.11 15.05 4.94
C LEU A 171 5.35 15.91 5.20
N GLY A 172 6.45 15.63 4.51
CA GLY A 172 7.70 16.38 4.59
C GLY A 172 8.64 16.05 3.43
N PRO A 173 9.76 16.78 3.31
CA PRO A 173 10.75 16.53 2.27
C PRO A 173 11.41 15.16 2.45
N LEU A 174 11.92 14.61 1.34
CA LEU A 174 12.71 13.38 1.29
C LEU A 174 13.93 13.61 0.36
N PRO A 175 14.89 14.45 0.77
CA PRO A 175 15.94 14.95 -0.14
C PRO A 175 17.06 13.93 -0.42
N LYS A 176 17.06 12.78 0.28
CA LYS A 176 18.14 11.78 0.25
C LYS A 176 17.57 10.36 0.26
N LEU A 177 16.73 10.05 -0.73
CA LEU A 177 16.24 8.69 -0.90
C LEU A 177 17.36 7.81 -1.44
N ASP A 178 17.69 6.74 -0.72
CA ASP A 178 18.53 5.66 -1.24
C ASP A 178 17.66 4.69 -2.02
N LEU A 179 17.59 4.88 -3.35
CA LEU A 179 16.73 4.10 -4.24
C LEU A 179 17.39 2.81 -4.73
N ALA A 180 18.57 2.44 -4.22
CA ALA A 180 19.23 1.20 -4.62
C ALA A 180 18.32 -0.01 -4.37
N GLY A 181 18.00 -0.75 -5.44
CA GLY A 181 17.13 -1.92 -5.39
C GLY A 181 15.63 -1.61 -5.23
N ILE A 182 15.23 -0.34 -5.35
CA ILE A 182 13.84 0.12 -5.45
C ILE A 182 13.47 0.23 -6.93
N GLY A 183 12.34 -0.38 -7.32
CA GLY A 183 11.89 -0.38 -8.71
C GLY A 183 10.81 0.66 -9.01
N TRP A 184 10.18 1.25 -8.00
CA TRP A 184 9.06 2.16 -8.19
C TRP A 184 8.82 3.08 -7.00
N VAL A 185 8.49 4.34 -7.26
CA VAL A 185 8.13 5.33 -6.25
C VAL A 185 6.80 5.98 -6.61
N ILE A 186 5.88 5.96 -5.66
CA ILE A 186 4.57 6.61 -5.75
C ILE A 186 4.57 7.82 -4.83
N VAL A 187 4.22 9.00 -5.36
CA VAL A 187 4.07 10.23 -4.57
C VAL A 187 2.61 10.68 -4.55
N GLY A 188 2.11 11.03 -3.37
CA GLY A 188 0.76 11.56 -3.23
C GLY A 188 0.49 12.28 -1.91
N GLY A 189 -0.31 13.34 -2.00
CA GLY A 189 -0.76 14.11 -0.84
C GLY A 189 -1.90 13.45 -0.06
N GLU A 190 -2.14 13.96 1.15
CA GLU A 190 -3.19 13.46 2.03
C GLU A 190 -4.60 13.77 1.48
N SER A 191 -5.55 12.86 1.68
CA SER A 191 -6.95 13.06 1.29
C SER A 191 -7.87 12.99 2.50
N GLY A 192 -8.91 13.81 2.52
CA GLY A 192 -9.94 13.83 3.55
C GLY A 192 -10.23 15.23 4.11
N PRO A 193 -11.20 15.35 5.04
CA PRO A 193 -11.66 16.63 5.56
C PRO A 193 -10.57 17.46 6.26
N HIS A 194 -9.50 16.80 6.72
CA HIS A 194 -8.37 17.41 7.42
C HIS A 194 -7.04 17.18 6.67
N ALA A 195 -7.10 17.00 5.35
CA ALA A 195 -5.92 16.77 4.53
C ALA A 195 -4.85 17.85 4.75
N ARG A 196 -3.66 17.41 5.13
CA ARG A 196 -2.47 18.26 5.24
C ARG A 196 -1.93 18.55 3.82
N PRO A 197 -1.56 19.81 3.51
CA PRO A 197 -1.00 20.15 2.21
C PRO A 197 0.39 19.55 2.02
N MET A 198 0.69 19.14 0.79
CA MET A 198 2.02 18.72 0.34
C MET A 198 2.66 19.88 -0.42
N ALA A 199 3.92 20.20 -0.12
CA ALA A 199 4.64 21.24 -0.85
C ALA A 199 5.06 20.72 -2.24
N PRO A 200 4.90 21.51 -3.32
CA PRO A 200 5.28 21.09 -4.68
C PRO A 200 6.71 20.61 -4.82
N GLU A 201 7.64 21.30 -4.18
CA GLU A 201 9.07 21.00 -4.21
C GLU A 201 9.37 19.57 -3.74
N TRP A 202 8.64 19.04 -2.76
CA TRP A 202 8.86 17.68 -2.27
C TRP A 202 8.54 16.63 -3.34
N ALA A 203 7.49 16.86 -4.13
CA ALA A 203 7.12 15.94 -5.21
C ALA A 203 8.10 16.01 -6.38
N THR A 204 8.52 17.22 -6.77
CA THR A 204 9.48 17.42 -7.85
C THR A 204 10.87 16.89 -7.49
N GLU A 205 11.32 17.07 -6.24
CA GLU A 205 12.62 16.54 -5.78
C GLU A 205 12.66 15.01 -5.76
N ILE A 206 11.56 14.34 -5.35
CA ILE A 206 11.49 12.88 -5.38
C ILE A 206 11.47 12.37 -6.82
N ARG A 207 10.71 13.03 -7.71
CA ARG A 207 10.72 12.72 -9.14
C ARG A 207 12.13 12.82 -9.71
N ASP A 208 12.84 13.91 -9.46
CA ASP A 208 14.17 14.15 -10.02
C ASP A 208 15.17 13.08 -9.54
N GLN A 209 15.10 12.68 -8.25
CA GLN A 209 15.86 11.53 -7.73
C GLN A 209 15.53 10.23 -8.47
N CYS A 210 14.24 9.95 -8.72
CA CYS A 210 13.84 8.75 -9.46
C CYS A 210 14.37 8.76 -10.90
N GLN A 211 14.34 9.90 -11.60
CA GLN A 211 14.88 10.03 -12.95
C GLN A 211 16.40 9.85 -12.99
N GLN A 212 17.11 10.35 -11.98
CA GLN A 212 18.56 10.19 -11.86
C GLN A 212 18.97 8.73 -11.65
N ASP A 213 18.16 7.97 -10.90
CA ASP A 213 18.43 6.58 -10.54
C ASP A 213 17.75 5.55 -11.46
N ASP A 214 17.09 5.98 -12.54
CA ASP A 214 16.31 5.13 -13.47
C ASP A 214 15.24 4.29 -12.77
N VAL A 215 14.51 4.92 -11.84
CA VAL A 215 13.42 4.31 -11.07
C VAL A 215 12.09 4.84 -11.57
N ALA A 216 11.11 3.94 -11.79
CA ALA A 216 9.79 4.33 -12.24
C ALA A 216 9.12 5.29 -11.23
N PHE A 217 8.60 6.41 -11.72
CA PHE A 217 7.93 7.42 -10.91
C PHE A 217 6.44 7.56 -11.24
N PHE A 218 5.60 7.47 -10.21
CA PHE A 218 4.16 7.66 -10.31
C PHE A 218 3.69 8.82 -9.42
N PHE A 219 3.16 9.88 -10.04
CA PHE A 219 2.50 10.95 -9.31
C PHE A 219 1.00 10.66 -9.22
N LYS A 220 0.55 10.34 -8.02
CA LYS A 220 -0.85 9.96 -7.79
C LYS A 220 -1.74 11.18 -7.71
N GLN A 221 -1.48 12.12 -6.81
CA GLN A 221 -2.30 13.31 -6.61
C GLN A 221 -1.67 14.32 -5.63
N TRP A 222 -2.11 15.58 -5.70
CA TRP A 222 -1.80 16.61 -4.70
C TRP A 222 -2.52 16.42 -3.35
N GLY A 223 -3.59 15.64 -3.31
CA GLY A 223 -4.45 15.48 -2.13
C GLY A 223 -5.60 16.49 -2.07
N GLY A 224 -6.19 16.67 -0.89
CA GLY A 224 -7.29 17.60 -0.63
C GLY A 224 -8.53 16.96 -0.01
N ARG A 225 -9.65 17.72 0.01
CA ARG A 225 -10.88 17.33 0.74
C ARG A 225 -11.44 15.97 0.30
N THR A 226 -11.34 15.65 -0.98
CA THR A 226 -11.71 14.35 -1.55
C THR A 226 -10.50 13.76 -2.27
N PRO A 227 -10.47 12.43 -2.48
CA PRO A 227 -9.57 11.86 -3.47
C PRO A 227 -9.72 12.61 -4.80
N LYS A 228 -8.61 12.85 -5.49
CA LYS A 228 -8.51 13.56 -6.78
C LYS A 228 -8.78 15.07 -6.76
N ALA A 229 -9.09 15.69 -5.61
CA ALA A 229 -9.45 17.11 -5.56
C ALA A 229 -8.37 18.05 -6.13
N GLY A 230 -7.10 17.77 -5.86
CA GLY A 230 -5.98 18.56 -6.38
C GLY A 230 -5.47 18.14 -7.76
N GLY A 231 -6.05 17.10 -8.38
CA GLY A 231 -5.57 16.60 -9.68
C GLY A 231 -4.24 15.85 -9.62
N ARG A 232 -3.72 15.51 -10.80
CA ARG A 232 -2.54 14.65 -11.02
C ARG A 232 -1.46 15.29 -11.91
N ASP A 233 -1.62 16.57 -12.23
CA ASP A 233 -0.64 17.30 -13.02
C ASP A 233 0.55 17.68 -12.15
N LEU A 234 1.76 17.30 -12.59
CA LEU A 234 3.03 17.70 -11.99
C LEU A 234 3.93 18.19 -13.12
N ASP A 235 4.19 19.50 -13.13
CA ASP A 235 4.89 20.23 -14.19
C ASP A 235 4.28 20.04 -15.59
N GLY A 236 2.94 20.17 -15.69
CA GLY A 236 2.22 20.21 -16.96
C GLY A 236 1.99 18.85 -17.62
N ARG A 237 2.24 17.75 -16.91
CA ARG A 237 1.94 16.39 -17.37
C ARG A 237 1.58 15.44 -16.24
N THR A 238 1.03 14.28 -16.59
CA THR A 238 0.88 13.16 -15.66
C THR A 238 2.13 12.28 -15.66
N TRP A 239 2.41 11.67 -14.51
CA TRP A 239 3.51 10.73 -14.32
C TRP A 239 2.90 9.40 -13.88
N ASP A 240 2.87 8.44 -14.80
CA ASP A 240 2.15 7.16 -14.66
C ASP A 240 3.07 5.95 -14.86
N GLU A 241 4.38 6.11 -14.64
CA GLU A 241 5.36 5.05 -14.83
C GLU A 241 5.14 3.93 -13.80
N MET A 242 5.46 2.70 -14.20
CA MET A 242 5.30 1.51 -13.36
C MET A 242 6.26 0.40 -13.83
N PRO A 243 6.73 -0.49 -12.94
CA PRO A 243 7.54 -1.63 -13.32
C PRO A 243 6.84 -2.55 -14.31
N SER A 244 7.66 -3.23 -15.13
CA SER A 244 7.16 -4.26 -16.03
C SER A 244 6.52 -5.40 -15.25
N ARG A 245 5.33 -5.84 -15.69
CA ARG A 245 4.64 -6.99 -15.08
C ARG A 245 5.23 -8.28 -15.63
N VAL A 246 5.48 -9.25 -14.76
CA VAL A 246 5.75 -10.62 -15.19
C VAL A 246 4.42 -11.20 -15.65
N VAL A 247 4.16 -11.20 -16.96
CA VAL A 247 2.97 -11.86 -17.53
C VAL A 247 3.35 -13.30 -17.83
N THR A 248 3.02 -14.22 -16.91
CA THR A 248 3.02 -15.65 -17.25
C THR A 248 1.81 -15.91 -18.14
N ALA A 249 2.05 -16.42 -19.35
CA ALA A 249 0.99 -16.96 -20.18
C ALA A 249 0.27 -18.07 -19.40
N ALA A 250 -1.07 -18.00 -19.37
CA ALA A 250 -1.94 -18.97 -18.72
C ALA A 250 -1.90 -20.33 -19.43
#